data_AF-A0A9X1U072-F1
#
_entry.id   AF-A0A9X1U072-F1
#
_cell.length_a   1.000
_cell.length_b   1.000
_cell.length_c   1.000
_cell.angle_alpha   90.00
_cell.angle_beta   90.00
_cell.angle_gamma   90.00
#
_symmetry.space_group_name_H-M   'P 1'
#
loop_
_entity.id
_entity.type
_entity.pdbx_description
1 polymer ?
#
loop_
_entity_poly.entity_id
_entity_poly.type
_entity_poly.pdbx_seq_one_letter_code
_entity_poly.pdbx_strand_id
1 'polypeptide(L)'
;MSRSDERGKRPVIVDIHGGGWNQDARMPATLRWFADHGYLVLRPSYELATPNRPTADTVRDQVFSAYAWCAKHAAEWGGDPQRLSVFGDSAGGGLAVSTAYRASVDARVPGPQDSFVPPDSVRTFAGQARSAGIDVTLQEVPWADHAFDAQFADSLGFQLVTSVTDAFLREA
;
A
#
# COMPACT_ATOMS: atom_id res chain seq x y z
N MET A 1 -31.52 13.25 7.64
CA MET A 1 -30.39 13.68 6.81
C MET A 1 -29.11 13.30 7.55
N SER A 2 -28.34 12.35 7.00
CA SER A 2 -27.17 11.73 7.63
C SER A 2 -25.94 12.66 7.52
N ARG A 3 -25.09 12.70 8.54
CA ARG A 3 -23.81 13.48 8.65
C ARG A 3 -22.73 13.10 7.62
N SER A 4 -23.12 12.51 6.48
CA SER A 4 -22.21 11.99 5.46
C SER A 4 -21.95 12.97 4.31
N ASP A 5 -22.68 14.08 4.21
CA ASP A 5 -22.58 15.02 3.07
C ASP A 5 -21.61 16.20 3.32
N GLU A 6 -21.10 16.39 4.54
CA GLU A 6 -20.17 17.49 4.87
C GLU A 6 -18.68 17.12 4.79
N ARG A 7 -18.35 15.83 4.62
CA ARG A 7 -16.96 15.39 4.42
C ARG A 7 -16.82 14.98 2.96
N GLY A 8 -16.01 15.72 2.21
CA GLY A 8 -15.67 15.39 0.82
C GLY A 8 -15.16 13.94 0.66
N LYS A 9 -14.99 13.50 -0.59
CA LYS A 9 -14.56 12.13 -0.91
C LYS A 9 -13.34 11.71 -0.05
N ARG A 10 -13.39 10.49 0.48
CA ARG A 10 -12.43 9.95 1.45
C ARG A 10 -11.17 9.42 0.77
N PRO A 11 -9.96 9.64 1.30
CA PRO A 11 -8.78 8.94 0.79
C PRO A 11 -8.95 7.42 0.84
N VAL A 12 -8.35 6.72 -0.10
CA VAL A 12 -8.54 5.29 -0.30
C VAL A 12 -7.26 4.54 0.05
N ILE A 13 -7.38 3.48 0.85
CA ILE A 13 -6.30 2.56 1.17
C ILE A 13 -6.69 1.19 0.64
N VAL A 14 -5.86 0.62 -0.24
CA VAL A 14 -5.97 -0.75 -0.71
C VAL A 14 -4.95 -1.61 0.04
N ASP A 15 -5.40 -2.44 0.98
CA ASP A 15 -4.55 -3.37 1.74
C ASP A 15 -4.42 -4.73 1.06
N ILE A 16 -3.19 -5.15 0.79
CA ILE A 16 -2.88 -6.48 0.27
C ILE A 16 -2.41 -7.35 1.44
N HIS A 17 -3.20 -8.38 1.76
CA HIS A 17 -2.93 -9.21 2.92
C HIS A 17 -1.62 -10.01 2.78
N GLY A 18 -0.94 -10.24 3.91
CA GLY A 18 0.18 -11.17 4.02
C GLY A 18 -0.25 -12.63 4.11
N GLY A 19 0.62 -13.48 4.67
CA GLY A 19 0.34 -14.91 4.87
C GLY A 19 1.09 -15.84 3.91
N GLY A 20 2.31 -15.47 3.48
CA GLY A 20 3.20 -16.36 2.73
C GLY A 20 2.61 -16.91 1.43
N TRP A 21 1.71 -16.16 0.80
CA TRP A 21 0.93 -16.56 -0.39
C TRP A 21 -0.01 -17.77 -0.19
N ASN A 22 -0.09 -18.37 1.00
CA ASN A 22 -0.88 -19.58 1.23
C ASN A 22 -1.96 -19.42 2.32
N GLN A 23 -2.03 -18.24 2.95
CA GLN A 23 -3.01 -17.88 3.96
C GLN A 23 -3.45 -16.43 3.78
N ASP A 24 -4.69 -16.12 4.20
CA ASP A 24 -5.11 -14.73 4.44
C ASP A 24 -4.76 -14.36 5.88
N ALA A 25 -3.68 -13.61 6.05
CA ALA A 25 -3.24 -13.17 7.37
C ALA A 25 -4.31 -12.28 8.02
N ARG A 26 -4.38 -12.31 9.36
CA ARG A 26 -5.31 -11.48 10.12
C ARG A 26 -5.15 -10.00 9.74
N MET A 27 -6.29 -9.30 9.62
CA MET A 27 -6.32 -7.87 9.37
C MET A 27 -5.53 -7.09 10.45
N PRO A 28 -4.54 -6.27 10.06
CA PRO A 28 -3.80 -5.42 10.98
C PRO A 28 -4.72 -4.41 11.69
N ALA A 29 -4.39 -4.05 12.94
CA ALA A 29 -5.12 -3.02 13.68
C ALA A 29 -5.06 -1.65 12.99
N THR A 30 -4.02 -1.42 12.18
CA THR A 30 -3.78 -0.20 11.42
C THR A 30 -4.93 0.13 10.46
N LEU A 31 -5.51 -0.89 9.80
CA LEU A 31 -6.62 -0.71 8.88
C LEU A 31 -7.89 -0.22 9.59
N ARG A 32 -8.12 -0.71 10.81
CA ARG A 32 -9.26 -0.23 11.60
C ARG A 32 -9.08 1.24 11.99
N TRP A 33 -7.86 1.62 12.39
CA TRP A 33 -7.54 3.00 12.70
C TRP A 33 -7.83 3.93 11.51
N PHE A 34 -7.38 3.57 10.30
CA PHE A 34 -7.68 4.36 9.10
C PHE A 34 -9.20 4.48 8.85
N ALA A 35 -9.94 3.38 8.95
CA ALA A 35 -11.40 3.42 8.77
C ALA A 35 -12.09 4.37 9.78
N ASP A 36 -11.63 4.36 11.04
CA ASP A 36 -12.14 5.24 12.10
C ASP A 36 -11.77 6.73 11.89
N HIS A 37 -10.71 7.00 11.12
CA HIS A 37 -10.22 8.35 10.81
C HIS A 37 -10.67 8.88 9.44
N GLY A 38 -11.69 8.27 8.84
CA GLY A 38 -12.35 8.81 7.65
C GLY A 38 -11.75 8.35 6.32
N TYR A 39 -10.99 7.26 6.31
CA TYR A 39 -10.49 6.62 5.09
C TYR A 39 -11.50 5.58 4.57
N LEU A 40 -11.50 5.36 3.26
CA LEU A 40 -12.09 4.17 2.65
C LEU A 40 -11.02 3.08 2.59
N VAL A 41 -11.18 2.01 3.36
CA VAL A 41 -10.25 0.87 3.36
C VAL A 41 -10.84 -0.28 2.56
N LEU A 42 -10.10 -0.74 1.55
CA LEU A 42 -10.45 -1.85 0.67
C LEU A 42 -9.38 -2.93 0.83
N ARG A 43 -9.79 -4.19 1.01
CA ARG A 43 -8.86 -5.31 1.23
C ARG A 43 -9.21 -6.46 0.28
N PRO A 44 -8.72 -6.45 -0.97
CA PRO A 44 -9.00 -7.52 -1.91
C PRO A 44 -8.35 -8.84 -1.49
N SER A 45 -9.04 -9.95 -1.76
CA SER A 45 -8.48 -11.30 -1.65
C SER A 45 -7.80 -11.70 -2.96
N TYR A 46 -6.75 -12.51 -2.85
CA TYR A 46 -6.09 -13.13 -4.00
C TYR A 46 -5.99 -14.65 -3.83
N GLU A 47 -5.67 -15.35 -4.91
CA GLU A 47 -5.57 -16.81 -4.89
C GLU A 47 -4.39 -17.30 -4.04
N LEU A 48 -4.69 -18.19 -3.10
CA LEU A 48 -3.71 -18.77 -2.20
C LEU A 48 -3.06 -20.02 -2.82
N ALA A 49 -1.74 -20.10 -2.71
CA ALA A 49 -0.96 -21.26 -3.05
C ALA A 49 -1.34 -22.46 -2.18
N THR A 50 -1.36 -23.63 -2.80
CA THR A 50 -1.46 -24.93 -2.10
C THR A 50 -0.23 -25.77 -2.47
N PRO A 51 0.06 -26.87 -1.74
CA PRO A 51 1.23 -27.70 -2.04
C PRO A 51 1.34 -28.17 -3.50
N ASN A 52 0.21 -28.35 -4.18
CA ASN A 52 0.15 -28.82 -5.57
C ASN A 52 -0.16 -27.72 -6.59
N ARG A 53 -0.32 -26.47 -6.14
CA ARG A 53 -0.68 -25.34 -6.99
C ARG A 53 0.01 -24.07 -6.48
N PRO A 54 1.25 -23.79 -6.93
CA PRO A 54 1.89 -22.50 -6.69
C PRO A 54 1.16 -21.40 -7.45
N THR A 55 1.14 -20.19 -6.89
CA THR A 55 0.44 -19.03 -7.48
C THR A 55 1.38 -17.84 -7.75
N ALA A 56 2.69 -18.02 -7.58
CA ALA A 56 3.69 -16.94 -7.68
C ALA A 56 3.74 -16.26 -9.07
N ASP A 57 3.28 -16.96 -10.11
CA ASP A 57 3.18 -16.49 -11.49
C ASP A 57 1.90 -15.70 -11.79
N THR A 58 0.81 -15.94 -11.04
CA THR A 58 -0.52 -15.37 -11.31
C THR A 58 -0.96 -14.33 -10.28
N VAL A 59 -0.50 -14.46 -9.03
CA VAL A 59 -0.93 -13.61 -7.90
C VAL A 59 -0.66 -12.12 -8.13
N ARG A 60 0.44 -11.76 -8.81
CA ARG A 60 0.78 -10.36 -9.10
C ARG A 60 -0.26 -9.70 -10.03
N ASP A 61 -0.74 -10.44 -11.03
CA ASP A 61 -1.76 -9.95 -11.96
C ASP A 61 -3.14 -9.85 -11.32
N GLN A 62 -3.48 -10.82 -10.47
CA GLN A 62 -4.73 -10.80 -9.70
C GLN A 62 -4.78 -9.59 -8.77
N VAL A 63 -3.72 -9.35 -8.01
CA VAL A 63 -3.64 -8.21 -7.08
C VAL A 63 -3.69 -6.88 -7.82
N PHE A 64 -2.94 -6.73 -8.91
CA PHE A 64 -3.00 -5.50 -9.70
C PHE A 64 -4.39 -5.26 -10.30
N SER A 65 -5.03 -6.31 -10.81
CA SER A 65 -6.39 -6.23 -11.35
C SER A 65 -7.39 -5.80 -10.28
N ALA A 66 -7.27 -6.35 -9.07
CA ALA A 66 -8.10 -5.97 -7.94
C ALA A 66 -7.85 -4.52 -7.51
N TYR A 67 -6.59 -4.08 -7.46
CA TYR A 67 -6.22 -2.69 -7.19
C TYR A 67 -6.81 -1.73 -8.22
N ALA A 68 -6.67 -2.03 -9.52
CA ALA A 68 -7.21 -1.20 -10.60
C ALA A 68 -8.75 -1.14 -10.55
N TRP A 69 -9.39 -2.26 -10.20
CA TRP A 69 -10.83 -2.30 -9.99
C TRP A 69 -11.24 -1.44 -8.78
N CYS A 70 -10.52 -1.52 -7.66
CA CYS A 70 -10.73 -0.65 -6.50
C CYS A 70 -10.59 0.82 -6.87
N ALA A 71 -9.54 1.21 -7.58
CA ALA A 71 -9.32 2.59 -8.01
C ALA A 71 -10.45 3.11 -8.90
N LYS A 72 -10.97 2.27 -9.81
CA LYS A 72 -12.10 2.62 -10.69
C LYS A 72 -13.42 2.81 -9.93
N HIS A 73 -13.68 1.99 -8.93
CA HIS A 73 -14.98 1.91 -8.26
C HIS A 73 -15.03 2.61 -6.89
N ALA A 74 -13.90 3.07 -6.35
CA ALA A 74 -13.83 3.69 -5.02
C ALA A 74 -14.79 4.87 -4.83
N ALA A 75 -15.03 5.66 -5.89
CA ALA A 75 -15.95 6.78 -5.87
C ALA A 75 -17.41 6.37 -5.55
N GLU A 76 -17.82 5.16 -5.94
CA GLU A 76 -19.16 4.61 -5.65
C GLU A 76 -19.37 4.37 -4.15
N TRP A 77 -18.28 4.24 -3.40
CA TRP A 77 -18.29 4.07 -1.94
C TRP A 77 -17.82 5.32 -1.20
N GLY A 78 -17.85 6.48 -1.86
CA GLY A 78 -17.43 7.75 -1.26
C GLY A 78 -15.93 7.88 -1.05
N GLY A 79 -15.13 7.12 -1.79
CA GLY A 79 -13.68 7.26 -1.89
C GLY A 79 -13.26 8.29 -2.94
N ASP A 80 -12.05 8.82 -2.81
CA ASP A 80 -11.41 9.73 -3.74
C ASP A 80 -10.34 8.96 -4.55
N PRO A 81 -10.58 8.68 -5.85
CA PRO A 81 -9.62 7.96 -6.67
C PRO A 81 -8.33 8.73 -6.94
N GLN A 82 -8.29 10.05 -6.68
CA GLN A 82 -7.06 10.85 -6.80
C GLN A 82 -6.19 10.75 -5.55
N ARG A 83 -6.72 10.25 -4.42
CA ARG A 83 -6.03 10.14 -3.13
C ARG A 83 -6.01 8.69 -2.70
N LEU A 84 -5.32 7.87 -3.48
CA LEU A 84 -5.32 6.41 -3.35
C LEU A 84 -3.91 5.89 -3.02
N SER A 85 -3.83 4.99 -2.04
CA SER A 85 -2.59 4.35 -1.62
C SER A 85 -2.75 2.82 -1.57
N VAL A 86 -1.66 2.09 -1.79
CA VAL A 86 -1.59 0.63 -1.63
C VAL A 86 -0.69 0.29 -0.44
N PHE A 87 -1.17 -0.61 0.41
CA PHE A 87 -0.48 -1.08 1.59
C PHE A 87 -0.36 -2.61 1.55
N GLY A 88 0.58 -3.19 2.28
CA GLY A 88 0.64 -4.63 2.46
C GLY A 88 1.67 -5.09 3.48
N ASP A 89 1.44 -6.27 4.05
CA ASP A 89 2.30 -6.89 5.06
C ASP A 89 2.88 -8.23 4.57
N SER A 90 4.12 -8.56 4.94
CA SER A 90 4.83 -9.78 4.55
C SER A 90 4.78 -10.05 3.02
N ALA A 91 4.25 -11.19 2.59
CA ALA A 91 3.97 -11.51 1.18
C ALA A 91 3.14 -10.43 0.48
N GLY A 92 2.17 -9.85 1.19
CA GLY A 92 1.35 -8.73 0.75
C GLY A 92 2.16 -7.45 0.56
N GLY A 93 3.21 -7.22 1.35
CA GLY A 93 4.14 -6.11 1.17
C GLY A 93 4.89 -6.21 -0.16
N GLY A 94 5.41 -7.39 -0.50
CA GLY A 94 6.01 -7.64 -1.81
C GLY A 94 5.02 -7.44 -2.97
N LEU A 95 3.77 -7.85 -2.80
CA LEU A 95 2.70 -7.64 -3.78
C LEU A 95 2.27 -6.17 -3.87
N ALA A 96 2.25 -5.44 -2.75
CA ALA A 96 1.98 -4.01 -2.69
C ALA A 96 3.09 -3.23 -3.40
N VAL A 97 4.37 -3.58 -3.20
CA VAL A 97 5.50 -3.00 -3.95
C VAL A 97 5.39 -3.32 -5.43
N SER A 98 5.03 -4.55 -5.82
CA SER A 98 4.82 -4.90 -7.24
C SER A 98 3.63 -4.14 -7.85
N THR A 99 2.57 -3.92 -7.08
CA THR A 99 1.37 -3.20 -7.51
C THR A 99 1.66 -1.72 -7.64
N ALA A 100 2.29 -1.15 -6.61
CA ALA A 100 2.85 0.19 -6.61
C ALA A 100 3.76 0.30 -7.83
N TYR A 101 4.79 -0.52 -8.03
CA TYR A 101 5.66 -0.49 -9.22
C TYR A 101 4.89 -0.38 -10.54
N ARG A 102 3.85 -1.21 -10.70
CA ARG A 102 3.04 -1.26 -11.92
C ARG A 102 2.09 -0.07 -12.06
N ALA A 103 1.66 0.53 -10.95
CA ALA A 103 0.87 1.77 -10.89
C ALA A 103 1.75 3.04 -10.86
N SER A 104 2.99 2.92 -10.39
CA SER A 104 3.95 3.94 -9.97
C SER A 104 5.00 4.17 -11.04
N VAL A 105 4.49 4.34 -12.23
CA VAL A 105 4.88 5.52 -12.99
C VAL A 105 4.65 6.84 -12.18
N ASP A 106 4.73 6.89 -10.80
CA ASP A 106 4.64 8.14 -9.98
C ASP A 106 5.10 8.25 -8.46
N ALA A 107 5.25 7.25 -7.57
CA ALA A 107 5.73 7.55 -6.17
C ALA A 107 6.29 6.37 -5.33
N ARG A 108 7.28 6.63 -4.43
CA ARG A 108 7.92 5.64 -3.53
C ARG A 108 8.45 6.22 -2.18
N VAL A 109 8.55 5.39 -1.13
CA VAL A 109 9.15 5.75 0.18
C VAL A 109 10.06 4.64 0.77
N PRO A 110 11.39 4.61 0.53
CA PRO A 110 12.30 3.62 1.12
C PRO A 110 12.97 4.08 2.43
N GLY A 111 13.41 3.12 3.25
CA GLY A 111 14.31 3.32 4.40
C GLY A 111 15.78 3.01 4.06
N PRO A 112 16.76 3.47 4.89
CA PRO A 112 18.19 3.29 4.64
C PRO A 112 18.71 1.85 4.81
N GLN A 113 17.98 0.98 5.50
CA GLN A 113 18.25 -0.47 5.54
C GLN A 113 16.93 -1.18 5.26
N ASP A 114 16.84 -2.04 4.24
CA ASP A 114 15.64 -2.84 3.94
C ASP A 114 16.12 -4.25 3.57
N SER A 115 15.53 -5.25 4.24
CA SER A 115 15.95 -6.64 4.19
C SER A 115 15.27 -7.46 3.09
N PHE A 116 14.28 -6.89 2.39
CA PHE A 116 13.53 -7.54 1.33
C PHE A 116 13.65 -6.83 -0.02
N VAL A 117 13.74 -5.51 -0.02
CA VAL A 117 14.00 -4.69 -1.20
C VAL A 117 15.23 -3.84 -0.93
N PRO A 118 16.38 -4.09 -1.58
CA PRO A 118 17.58 -3.29 -1.33
C PRO A 118 17.28 -1.80 -1.55
N PRO A 119 17.60 -0.90 -0.60
CA PRO A 119 17.31 0.53 -0.72
C PRO A 119 17.82 1.14 -2.03
N ASP A 120 18.99 0.69 -2.47
CA ASP A 120 19.59 1.13 -3.73
C ASP A 120 18.76 0.72 -4.96
N SER A 121 18.04 -0.39 -4.93
CA SER A 121 17.13 -0.77 -6.02
C SER A 121 15.97 0.22 -6.17
N VAL A 122 15.49 0.77 -5.04
CA VAL A 122 14.44 1.78 -5.04
C VAL A 122 14.96 3.10 -5.59
N ARG A 123 16.16 3.52 -5.17
CA ARG A 123 16.84 4.72 -5.66
C ARG A 123 17.17 4.64 -7.15
N THR A 124 17.74 3.53 -7.61
CA THR A 124 18.07 3.29 -9.01
C THR A 124 16.83 3.40 -9.88
N PHE A 125 15.73 2.77 -9.47
CA PHE A 125 14.47 2.90 -10.19
C PHE A 125 13.99 4.36 -10.24
N ALA A 126 13.97 5.07 -9.11
CA ALA A 126 13.46 6.45 -9.09
C ALA A 126 14.28 7.34 -10.04
N GLY A 127 15.59 7.11 -10.12
CA GLY A 127 16.47 7.76 -11.10
C GLY A 127 16.13 7.40 -12.55
N GLN A 128 15.88 6.12 -12.85
CA GLN A 128 15.48 5.66 -14.18
C GLN A 128 14.12 6.21 -14.61
N ALA A 129 13.14 6.23 -13.70
CA ALA A 129 11.81 6.75 -13.96
C ALA A 129 11.84 8.26 -14.27
N ARG A 130 12.55 9.04 -13.45
CA ARG A 130 12.76 10.48 -13.72
C ARG A 130 13.45 10.73 -15.06
N SER A 131 14.43 9.89 -15.39
CA SER A 131 15.14 9.97 -16.68
C SER A 131 14.24 9.64 -17.89
N ALA A 132 13.17 8.87 -17.67
CA ALA A 132 12.14 8.58 -18.66
C ALA A 132 11.02 9.64 -18.72
N GLY A 133 11.13 10.74 -17.97
CA GLY A 133 10.11 11.80 -17.91
C GLY A 133 8.88 11.43 -17.09
N ILE A 134 8.98 10.39 -16.28
CA ILE A 134 7.94 9.97 -15.35
C ILE A 134 8.11 10.84 -14.09
N ASP A 135 7.07 11.59 -13.73
CA ASP A 135 7.06 12.29 -12.44
C ASP A 135 7.19 11.23 -11.34
N VAL A 136 8.11 11.37 -10.40
CA VAL A 136 8.26 10.38 -9.31
C VAL A 136 8.76 11.07 -8.05
N THR A 137 7.92 11.05 -7.02
CA THR A 137 8.32 11.49 -5.68
C THR A 137 8.94 10.33 -4.89
N LEU A 138 10.17 10.52 -4.40
CA LEU A 138 10.87 9.58 -3.52
C LEU A 138 11.09 10.25 -2.17
N GLN A 139 10.53 9.69 -1.09
CA GLN A 139 10.81 10.15 0.28
C GLN A 139 11.61 9.11 1.05
N GLU A 140 12.72 9.51 1.68
CA GLU A 140 13.49 8.61 2.54
C GLU A 140 13.21 8.92 4.01
N VAL A 141 13.04 7.87 4.82
CA VAL A 141 12.86 8.01 6.27
C VAL A 141 14.15 7.58 6.99
N PRO A 142 14.86 8.50 7.67
CA PRO A 142 16.04 8.15 8.44
C PRO A 142 15.70 7.16 9.58
N TRP A 143 16.58 6.18 9.79
CA TRP A 143 16.52 5.19 10.88
C TRP A 143 15.38 4.16 10.80
N ALA A 144 14.72 4.04 9.66
CA ALA A 144 13.82 2.92 9.38
C ALA A 144 14.63 1.72 8.88
N ASP A 145 14.62 0.62 9.63
CA ASP A 145 15.28 -0.65 9.29
C ASP A 145 14.20 -1.63 8.80
N HIS A 146 13.91 -1.63 7.49
CA HIS A 146 12.71 -2.24 6.96
C HIS A 146 12.75 -3.77 6.86
N ALA A 147 11.90 -4.39 7.67
CA ALA A 147 10.84 -5.31 7.24
C ALA A 147 9.78 -5.44 8.36
N PHE A 148 9.01 -4.37 8.61
CA PHE A 148 7.92 -4.29 9.62
C PHE A 148 8.37 -3.98 11.06
N ASP A 149 8.82 -2.75 11.35
CA ASP A 149 9.10 -2.28 12.72
C ASP A 149 7.82 -2.23 13.59
N ALA A 150 7.40 -3.41 14.05
CA ALA A 150 6.30 -3.73 14.94
C ALA A 150 4.91 -3.17 14.55
N GLN A 151 4.06 -3.97 13.88
CA GLN A 151 2.63 -3.65 13.71
C GLN A 151 1.79 -3.91 14.98
N PHE A 152 2.28 -3.48 16.14
CA PHE A 152 1.45 -3.36 17.33
C PHE A 152 0.82 -1.97 17.37
N ALA A 153 -0.41 -1.87 17.87
CA ALA A 153 -0.97 -0.57 18.18
C ALA A 153 0.02 0.21 19.07
N ASP A 154 0.24 1.49 18.74
CA ASP A 154 1.11 2.44 19.46
C ASP A 154 2.64 2.29 19.24
N SER A 155 3.11 1.42 18.35
CA SER A 155 4.54 1.37 18.02
C SER A 155 5.02 2.61 17.26
N LEU A 156 6.33 2.88 17.30
CA LEU A 156 6.94 3.95 16.50
C LEU A 156 6.75 3.72 15.00
N GLY A 157 6.88 2.47 14.53
CA GLY A 157 6.63 2.13 13.13
C GLY A 157 5.18 2.34 12.72
N PHE A 158 4.22 2.00 13.61
CA PHE A 158 2.81 2.29 13.40
C PHE A 158 2.55 3.79 13.24
N GLN A 159 3.04 4.59 14.19
CA GLN A 159 2.87 6.05 14.16
C GLN A 159 3.52 6.68 12.93
N LEU A 160 4.70 6.23 12.53
CA LEU A 160 5.42 6.74 11.37
C LEU A 160 4.68 6.42 10.06
N VAL A 161 4.30 5.15 9.87
CA VAL A 161 3.54 4.71 8.69
C VAL A 161 2.23 5.47 8.58
N THR A 162 1.47 5.61 9.68
CA THR A 162 0.21 6.36 9.65
C THR A 162 0.42 7.84 9.36
N SER A 163 1.45 8.46 9.95
CA SER A 163 1.70 9.89 9.78
C SER A 163 2.18 10.25 8.39
N VAL A 164 3.12 9.47 7.82
CA VAL A 164 3.61 9.68 6.45
C VAL A 164 2.50 9.44 5.43
N THR A 165 1.70 8.39 5.63
CA THR A 165 0.54 8.09 4.77
C THR A 165 -0.52 9.19 4.83
N ASP A 166 -0.87 9.67 6.03
CA ASP A 166 -1.85 10.75 6.21
C ASP A 166 -1.36 12.07 5.61
N ALA A 167 -0.07 12.42 5.79
CA ALA A 167 0.53 13.60 5.19
C ALA A 167 0.48 13.55 3.65
N PHE A 168 0.98 12.46 3.05
CA PHE A 168 0.94 12.25 1.60
C PHE A 168 -0.48 12.40 1.03
N LEU A 169 -1.46 11.79 1.70
CA LEU A 169 -2.85 11.82 1.23
C LEU A 169 -3.55 13.15 1.51
N ARG A 170 -3.04 14.04 2.36
CA ARG A 170 -3.63 15.37 2.59
C ARG A 170 -3.04 16.47 1.71
N GLU A 171 -1.78 16.30 1.30
CA GLU A 171 -1.03 17.28 0.52
C GLU A 171 -1.15 17.08 -1.00
N ALA A 172 -1.58 15.89 -1.45
CA ALA A 172 -1.94 15.58 -2.84
C ALA A 172 -3.41 15.93 -3.15
#